data_AF-A0A0S7ZWB9-F1
#
_entry.id   AF-A0A0S7ZWB9-F1
#
_cell.length_a   1.000
_cell.length_b   1.000
_cell.length_c   1.000
_cell.angle_alpha   90.00
_cell.angle_beta   90.00
_cell.angle_gamma   90.00
#
_symmetry.space_group_name_H-M   'P 1'
#
loop_
_entity.id
_entity.type
_entity.pdbx_description
1 polymer ?
#
loop_
_entity_poly.entity_id
_entity_poly.type
_entity_poly.pdbx_seq_one_letter_code
_entity_poly.pdbx_strand_id
1 'polypeptide(L)'
;MLDNLSHEQKIELTHLIMNMLDEWGVSHSDKIILLALPSQIRTRAMRRFYDNEALPDDGAVFERIDHLLGIADALRTSFPLNGYMAAFWLNQKNHRFENKTPLNFML
;
A
#
# COMPACT_ATOMS: atom_id res chain seq x y z
N MET A 1 14.30 5.09 -7.99
CA MET A 1 13.89 6.52 -7.90
C MET A 1 13.66 6.92 -6.44
N LEU A 2 13.16 6.00 -5.60
CA LEU A 2 12.97 6.18 -4.15
C LEU A 2 14.27 6.06 -3.33
N ASP A 3 15.36 5.59 -3.94
CA ASP A 3 16.62 5.21 -3.25
C ASP A 3 17.43 6.40 -2.70
N ASN A 4 17.12 7.63 -3.14
CA ASN A 4 17.84 8.86 -2.79
C ASN A 4 17.05 9.82 -1.87
N LEU A 5 15.99 9.35 -1.22
CA LEU A 5 15.18 10.19 -0.32
C LEU A 5 15.91 10.49 1.00
N SER A 6 15.77 11.72 1.49
CA SER A 6 16.19 12.07 2.85
C SER A 6 15.38 11.27 3.88
N HIS A 7 15.86 11.19 5.12
CA HIS A 7 15.14 10.48 6.18
C HIS A 7 13.73 11.05 6.41
N GLU A 8 13.59 12.37 6.40
CA GLU A 8 12.30 13.06 6.53
C GLU A 8 11.36 12.71 5.36
N GLN A 9 11.87 12.72 4.12
CA GLN A 9 11.10 12.32 2.94
C GLN A 9 10.67 10.85 2.99
N LYS A 10 11.49 9.96 3.57
CA LYS A 10 11.12 8.55 3.78
C LYS A 10 9.99 8.41 4.79
N ILE A 11 9.96 9.24 5.84
CA ILE A 11 8.85 9.28 6.81
C ILE A 11 7.58 9.80 6.14
N GLU A 12 7.66 10.91 5.40
CA GLU A 12 6.50 11.46 4.67
C GLU A 12 5.91 10.45 3.67
N LEU A 13 6.77 9.79 2.89
CA LEU A 13 6.34 8.72 1.98
C LEU A 13 5.67 7.58 2.74
N THR A 14 6.24 7.18 3.89
CA THR A 14 5.67 6.13 4.73
C THR A 14 4.26 6.49 5.17
N HIS A 15 4.05 7.71 5.69
CA HIS A 15 2.72 8.17 6.08
C HIS A 15 1.74 8.18 4.90
N LEU A 16 2.18 8.66 3.74
CA LEU A 16 1.35 8.68 2.53
C LEU A 16 0.89 7.28 2.12
N ILE A 17 1.81 6.31 2.10
CA ILE A 17 1.50 4.92 1.73
C ILE A 17 0.59 4.27 2.78
N MET A 18 0.87 4.46 4.06
CA MET A 18 0.05 3.88 5.14
C MET A 18 -1.38 4.43 5.12
N ASN A 19 -1.54 5.74 4.93
CA ASN A 19 -2.85 6.39 4.81
C ASN A 19 -3.61 5.93 3.56
N MET A 20 -2.94 5.82 2.40
CA MET A 20 -3.57 5.30 1.19
C MET A 20 -4.11 3.88 1.39
N LEU A 21 -3.33 3.00 2.02
CA LEU A 21 -3.76 1.63 2.31
C LEU A 21 -4.90 1.59 3.34
N ASP A 22 -4.97 2.53 4.28
CA ASP A 22 -6.11 2.67 5.20
C ASP A 22 -7.37 3.11 4.49
N GLU A 23 -7.28 4.10 3.60
CA GLU A 23 -8.40 4.54 2.77
C GLU A 23 -8.94 3.41 1.90
N TRP A 24 -8.07 2.52 1.43
CA TRP A 24 -8.46 1.32 0.69
C TRP A 24 -9.02 0.19 1.57
N GLY A 25 -8.98 0.34 2.89
CA GLY A 25 -9.50 -0.63 3.86
C GLY A 25 -8.59 -1.84 4.09
N VAL A 26 -7.28 -1.72 3.82
CA VAL A 26 -6.32 -2.83 3.95
C VAL A 26 -5.96 -3.08 5.41
N SER A 27 -6.12 -4.33 5.86
CA SER A 27 -5.79 -4.73 7.23
C SER A 27 -4.28 -4.67 7.52
N HIS A 28 -3.87 -4.53 8.78
CA HIS A 28 -2.44 -4.55 9.13
C HIS A 28 -1.70 -5.82 8.70
N SER A 29 -2.36 -6.99 8.74
CA SER A 29 -1.76 -8.24 8.27
C SER A 29 -1.53 -8.20 6.76
N ASP A 30 -2.49 -7.66 6.01
CA ASP A 30 -2.39 -7.56 4.57
C ASP A 30 -1.37 -6.50 4.15
N LYS A 31 -1.25 -5.38 4.88
CA LYS A 31 -0.20 -4.38 4.66
C LYS A 31 1.20 -4.97 4.76
N ILE A 32 1.44 -5.88 5.72
CA ILE A 32 2.74 -6.57 5.87
C ILE A 32 3.09 -7.36 4.60
N ILE A 33 2.11 -8.07 4.03
CA ILE A 33 2.29 -8.88 2.83
C ILE A 33 2.43 -7.99 1.59
N LEU A 34 1.51 -7.04 1.41
CA LEU A 34 1.48 -6.14 0.25
C LEU A 34 2.75 -5.32 0.11
N LEU A 35 3.29 -4.81 1.23
CA LEU A 35 4.51 -4.01 1.24
C LEU A 35 5.77 -4.88 1.28
N ALA A 36 5.66 -6.21 1.22
CA ALA A 36 6.79 -7.14 1.36
C ALA A 36 7.65 -6.86 2.62
N LEU A 37 7.00 -6.52 3.74
CA LEU A 37 7.71 -6.20 4.96
C LEU A 37 8.44 -7.43 5.52
N PRO A 38 9.63 -7.25 6.11
CA PRO A 38 10.37 -8.33 6.77
C PRO A 38 9.50 -9.12 7.75
N SER A 39 9.63 -10.45 7.76
CA SER A 39 8.78 -11.37 8.53
C SER A 39 8.84 -11.16 10.05
N GLN A 40 9.84 -10.43 10.56
CA GLN A 40 9.93 -10.04 11.97
C GLN A 40 8.93 -8.96 12.35
N ILE A 41 8.44 -8.18 11.37
CA ILE A 41 7.44 -7.14 11.59
C ILE A 41 6.08 -7.80 11.80
N ARG A 42 5.54 -7.62 13.01
CA ARG A 42 4.22 -8.12 13.39
C ARG A 42 3.19 -7.00 13.32
N THR A 43 1.92 -7.37 13.19
CA THR A 43 0.77 -6.43 13.14
C THR A 43 0.79 -5.40 14.27
N ARG A 44 1.15 -5.80 15.50
CA ARG A 44 1.26 -4.88 16.66
C ARG A 44 2.33 -3.79 16.51
N ALA A 45 3.36 -4.04 15.69
CA ALA A 45 4.45 -3.10 15.46
C ALA A 45 4.11 -2.09 14.36
N MET A 46 3.03 -2.30 13.59
CA MET A 46 2.66 -1.42 12.46
C MET A 46 2.43 0.04 12.88
N ARG A 47 2.05 0.29 14.14
CA ARG A 47 1.79 1.63 14.65
C ARG A 47 3.00 2.57 14.51
N ARG A 48 4.23 2.06 14.61
CA ARG A 48 5.45 2.86 14.48
C ARG A 48 5.57 3.58 13.12
N PHE A 49 5.01 2.98 12.07
CA PHE A 49 4.99 3.55 10.71
C PHE A 49 3.96 4.67 10.55
N TYR A 50 3.02 4.81 11.49
CA TYR A 50 2.13 5.97 11.55
C TYR A 50 2.71 7.11 12.39
N ASP A 51 3.68 6.79 13.24
CA ASP A 51 4.31 7.75 14.13
C ASP A 51 5.50 8.42 13.41
N ASN A 52 6.73 7.97 13.61
CA ASN A 52 7.93 8.60 13.05
C ASN A 52 8.96 7.60 12.50
N GLU A 53 8.56 6.34 12.25
CA GLU A 53 9.46 5.34 11.65
C GLU A 53 9.18 5.23 10.16
N ALA A 54 10.22 5.34 9.33
CA ALA A 54 10.13 5.06 7.91
C ALA A 54 9.97 3.56 7.65
N LEU A 55 9.31 3.19 6.55
CA LEU A 55 9.34 1.84 6.03
C LEU A 55 10.80 1.38 5.78
N PRO A 56 11.07 0.07 5.89
CA PRO A 56 12.42 -0.45 5.70
C PRO A 56 13.01 -0.04 4.35
N ASP A 57 14.29 0.30 4.36
CA ASP A 57 15.08 0.58 3.16
C ASP A 57 15.46 -0.74 2.49
N ASP A 58 14.48 -1.33 1.80
CA ASP A 58 14.55 -2.65 1.18
C ASP A 58 13.98 -2.59 -0.24
N GLY A 59 14.69 -3.17 -1.19
CA GLY A 59 14.31 -3.10 -2.61
C GLY A 59 12.95 -3.74 -2.91
N ALA A 60 12.57 -4.80 -2.20
CA ALA A 60 11.26 -5.41 -2.37
C ALA A 60 10.15 -4.52 -1.84
N VAL A 61 10.40 -3.78 -0.74
CA VAL A 61 9.44 -2.81 -0.19
C VAL A 61 9.22 -1.67 -1.19
N PHE A 62 10.29 -1.12 -1.77
CA PHE A 62 10.17 -0.06 -2.77
C PHE A 62 9.50 -0.52 -4.05
N GLU A 63 9.80 -1.73 -4.55
CA GLU A 63 9.11 -2.30 -5.71
C GLU A 63 7.60 -2.42 -5.45
N ARG A 64 7.19 -2.83 -4.25
CA ARG A 64 5.78 -2.89 -3.87
C ARG A 64 5.14 -1.51 -3.78
N ILE A 65 5.84 -0.52 -3.24
CA ILE A 65 5.38 0.87 -3.21
C ILE A 65 5.16 1.40 -4.63
N ASP A 66 6.11 1.19 -5.55
CA ASP A 66 5.99 1.63 -6.94
C ASP A 66 4.76 1.01 -7.64
N HIS A 67 4.53 -0.30 -7.45
CA HIS A 67 3.34 -0.96 -7.97
C HIS A 67 2.03 -0.39 -7.39
N LEU A 68 1.99 -0.16 -6.07
CA LEU A 68 0.81 0.40 -5.40
C LEU A 68 0.51 1.82 -5.89
N LEU A 69 1.53 2.65 -6.07
CA LEU A 69 1.39 3.99 -6.63
C LEU A 69 0.90 3.95 -8.09
N GLY A 70 1.39 3.01 -8.90
CA GLY A 70 0.90 2.80 -10.27
C GLY A 70 -0.59 2.41 -10.31
N ILE A 71 -1.04 1.56 -9.38
CA ILE A 71 -2.45 1.21 -9.21
C ILE A 71 -3.26 2.45 -8.78
N ALA A 72 -2.76 3.22 -7.82
CA ALA A 72 -3.42 4.44 -7.35
C ALA A 72 -3.60 5.45 -8.49
N ASP A 73 -2.58 5.65 -9.32
CA ASP A 73 -2.65 6.54 -10.47
C ASP A 73 -3.66 6.06 -11.52
N ALA A 74 -3.63 4.76 -11.86
CA ALA A 74 -4.58 4.16 -12.79
C ALA A 74 -6.04 4.26 -12.31
N LEU A 75 -6.28 4.11 -11.00
CA LEU A 75 -7.60 4.26 -10.40
C LEU A 75 -8.05 5.71 -10.44
N ARG A 76 -7.17 6.67 -10.12
CA ARG A 76 -7.45 8.10 -10.20
C ARG A 76 -7.81 8.54 -11.63
N THR A 77 -7.13 7.99 -12.65
CA THR A 77 -7.45 8.30 -14.05
C THR A 77 -8.75 7.64 -14.51
N SER A 78 -9.07 6.45 -13.98
CA SER A 78 -10.28 5.71 -14.34
C SER A 78 -11.54 6.24 -13.63
N PHE A 79 -11.38 6.77 -12.41
CA PHE A 79 -12.46 7.26 -11.55
C PHE A 79 -12.20 8.69 -11.04
N PRO A 80 -12.02 9.68 -11.94
CA PRO A 80 -11.51 11.01 -11.58
C PRO A 80 -12.44 11.81 -10.64
N LEU A 81 -13.74 11.48 -10.59
CA LEU A 81 -14.73 12.16 -9.76
C LEU A 81 -15.12 11.38 -8.49
N ASN A 82 -14.50 10.21 -8.25
CA ASN A 82 -14.89 9.35 -7.13
C ASN A 82 -13.68 8.64 -6.49
N GLY A 83 -13.06 9.30 -5.53
CA GLY A 83 -11.92 8.77 -4.77
C GLY A 83 -12.24 7.50 -3.98
N TYR A 84 -13.50 7.30 -3.58
CA TYR A 84 -13.93 6.07 -2.90
C TYR A 84 -13.88 4.83 -3.79
N MET A 85 -13.77 5.00 -5.12
CA MET A 85 -13.69 3.85 -6.03
C MET A 85 -12.45 3.00 -5.85
N ALA A 86 -11.36 3.56 -5.31
CA ALA A 86 -10.17 2.76 -5.03
C ALA A 86 -10.47 1.66 -3.99
N ALA A 87 -11.07 2.05 -2.86
CA ALA A 87 -11.51 1.12 -1.83
C ALA A 87 -12.57 0.13 -2.34
N PHE A 88 -13.54 0.60 -3.12
CA PHE A 88 -14.55 -0.28 -3.70
C PHE A 88 -13.94 -1.31 -4.66
N TRP A 89 -13.09 -0.86 -5.59
CA TRP A 89 -12.42 -1.73 -6.55
C TRP A 89 -11.59 -2.79 -5.83
N LEU A 90 -10.78 -2.40 -4.83
CA LEU A 90 -9.90 -3.32 -4.11
C LEU A 90 -10.64 -4.46 -3.40
N ASN A 91 -11.87 -4.20 -2.95
CA ASN A 91 -12.67 -5.10 -2.13
C ASN A 91 -13.80 -5.81 -2.89
N GLN A 92 -14.04 -5.46 -4.16
CA GLN A 92 -15.08 -6.09 -4.98
C GLN A 92 -14.52 -7.27 -5.77
N LYS A 93 -15.24 -8.39 -5.75
CA LYS A 93 -14.87 -9.58 -6.56
C LYS A 93 -14.85 -9.24 -8.05
N ASN A 94 -13.83 -9.73 -8.75
CA ASN A 94 -13.66 -9.51 -10.17
C ASN A 94 -13.46 -10.84 -10.91
N HIS A 95 -14.21 -11.08 -11.99
CA HIS A 95 -14.08 -12.30 -12.79
C HIS A 95 -12.69 -12.45 -13.44
N ARG A 96 -12.00 -11.32 -13.69
CA ARG A 96 -10.64 -11.31 -14.22
C ARG A 96 -9.60 -11.76 -13.20
N PHE A 97 -9.96 -11.76 -11.91
CA PHE A 97 -9.12 -12.23 -10.79
C PHE A 97 -9.66 -13.54 -10.21
N GLU A 98 -10.15 -14.44 -11.06
CA GLU A 98 -10.69 -15.75 -10.63
C GLU A 98 -11.81 -15.62 -9.58
N ASN A 99 -12.64 -14.58 -9.69
CA ASN A 99 -13.68 -14.22 -8.71
C ASN A 99 -13.15 -13.89 -7.30
N LYS A 100 -11.85 -13.60 -7.15
CA LYS A 100 -11.26 -12.98 -5.96
C LYS A 100 -11.36 -11.45 -6.06
N THR A 101 -11.17 -10.79 -4.94
CA THR A 101 -10.98 -9.33 -4.90
C THR A 101 -9.57 -9.00 -5.42
N PRO A 102 -9.33 -7.80 -5.98
CA PRO A 102 -7.97 -7.38 -6.33
C PRO A 102 -7.01 -7.45 -5.14
N LEU A 103 -7.47 -7.11 -3.94
CA LEU A 103 -6.67 -7.29 -2.71
C LEU A 103 -6.21 -8.74 -2.54
N ASN A 104 -7.12 -9.70 -2.56
CA ASN A 104 -6.79 -11.12 -2.41
C ASN A 104 -5.93 -11.68 -3.55
N PHE A 105 -5.90 -11.01 -4.71
CA PHE A 105 -5.05 -11.40 -5.82
C PHE A 105 -3.61 -10.88 -5.66
N MET A 106 -3.43 -9.75 -4.95
CA MET A 106 -2.12 -9.16 -4.67
C MET A 106 -1.42 -9.76 -3.45
N LEU A 107 -2.19 -10.34 -2.52
CA LEU A 107 -1.72 -11.09 -1.34
C LEU A 107 -1.20 -12.48 -1.73
#